data_AF-A0ABD6CQP4-F1
#
_entry.id   AF-A0ABD6CQP4-F1
#
_cell.length_a   1.000
_cell.length_b   1.000
_cell.length_c   1.000
_cell.angle_alpha   90.00
_cell.angle_beta   90.00
_cell.angle_gamma   90.00
#
_symmetry.space_group_name_H-M   'P 1'
#
loop_
_entity.id
_entity.type
_entity.pdbx_description
1 polymer ?
#
loop_
_entity_poly.entity_id
_entity_poly.type
_entity_poly.pdbx_seq_one_letter_code
_entity_poly.pdbx_strand_id
1 'polypeptide(L)' 'MSDRNASTATTRQCRRCGSAVSKQFIRVFGVDNSVHGCLNCLTRTQLAIGEAAVRGDGNGEQSPQRPRWPTSDLP' A
#
# COMPACT_ATOMS: atom_id res chain seq x y z
N MET A 1 -0.33 0.67 34.17
CA MET A 1 -0.97 0.11 32.97
C MET A 1 -1.27 1.27 32.01
N SER A 2 -1.06 1.09 30.69
CA SER A 2 -1.70 1.79 29.53
C SER A 2 -0.80 2.36 28.41
N ASP A 3 0.52 2.45 28.55
CA ASP A 3 1.36 3.18 27.56
C ASP A 3 1.81 2.36 26.33
N ARG A 4 1.78 1.02 26.39
CA ARG A 4 2.17 0.17 25.25
C ARG A 4 1.20 0.24 24.07
N ASN A 5 -0.06 0.63 24.31
CA ASN A 5 -1.09 0.65 23.27
C ASN A 5 -1.00 1.93 22.42
N ALA A 6 -0.70 3.08 23.05
CA ALA A 6 -0.60 4.38 22.39
C ALA A 6 0.53 4.44 21.35
N SER A 7 1.69 3.86 21.67
CA SER A 7 2.84 3.78 20.74
C SER A 7 2.51 3.00 19.47
N THR A 8 1.69 1.94 19.58
CA THR A 8 1.20 1.22 18.41
C THR A 8 0.00 1.88 17.73
N ALA A 9 -0.71 2.79 18.39
CA ALA A 9 -1.86 3.49 17.82
C ALA A 9 -1.43 4.56 16.81
N THR A 10 -0.33 5.28 17.08
CA THR A 10 0.22 6.28 16.14
C THR A 10 0.77 5.64 14.85
N THR A 11 1.34 4.43 14.93
CA THR A 11 1.77 3.66 13.75
C THR A 11 0.60 3.04 12.98
N ARG A 12 -0.59 3.00 13.59
CA ARG A 12 -1.80 2.39 13.02
C ARG A 12 -2.75 3.43 12.44
N GLN A 13 -2.19 4.44 11.80
CA GLN A 13 -2.95 5.47 11.12
C GLN A 13 -2.57 5.51 9.65
N CYS A 14 -3.56 5.79 8.82
CA CYS A 14 -3.33 6.05 7.42
C CYS A 14 -2.61 7.38 7.24
N ARG A 15 -1.49 7.38 6.51
CA ARG A 15 -0.67 8.57 6.28
C ARG A 15 -1.33 9.59 5.36
N ARG A 16 -2.31 9.17 4.55
CA ARG A 16 -3.06 10.05 3.64
C ARG A 16 -4.29 10.68 4.27
N CYS A 17 -5.04 9.91 5.06
CA CYS A 17 -6.35 10.30 5.58
C CYS A 17 -6.37 10.55 7.10
N GLY A 18 -5.32 10.14 7.84
CA GLY A 18 -5.26 10.21 9.31
C GLY A 18 -6.16 9.19 10.04
N SER A 19 -7.03 8.48 9.33
CA SER A 19 -7.95 7.51 9.94
C SER A 19 -7.20 6.36 10.61
N ALA A 20 -7.74 5.90 11.75
CA ALA A 20 -7.26 4.70 12.43
C ALA A 20 -7.49 3.45 11.56
N VAL A 21 -6.49 2.57 11.53
CA VAL A 21 -6.52 1.29 10.82
C VAL A 21 -6.08 0.15 11.73
N SER A 22 -6.49 -1.09 11.44
CA SER A 22 -6.14 -2.24 12.27
C SER A 22 -4.73 -2.76 11.95
N LYS A 23 -4.11 -3.47 12.89
CA LYS A 23 -2.82 -4.14 12.67
C LYS A 23 -2.88 -5.19 11.55
N GLN A 24 -4.04 -5.83 11.38
CA GLN A 24 -4.23 -6.80 10.30
C GLN A 24 -4.30 -6.11 8.94
N PHE A 25 -4.94 -4.92 8.89
CA PHE A 25 -5.00 -4.13 7.68
C PHE A 25 -3.60 -3.72 7.19
N ILE A 26 -2.74 -3.24 8.09
CA ILE A 26 -1.35 -2.86 7.77
C ILE A 26 -0.54 -4.04 7.25
N ARG A 27 -0.79 -5.26 7.75
CA ARG A 27 -0.09 -6.45 7.27
C ARG A 27 -0.47 -6.85 5.85
N VAL A 28 -1.68 -6.53 5.40
CA VAL A 28 -2.18 -6.90 4.07
C VAL A 28 -1.92 -5.80 3.05
N PHE A 29 -2.14 -4.54 3.45
CA PHE A 29 -2.12 -3.38 2.54
C PHE A 29 -1.01 -2.38 2.82
N GLY A 30 -0.27 -2.54 3.93
CA GLY A 30 0.79 -1.63 4.33
C GLY A 30 2.16 -2.03 3.78
N VAL A 31 3.05 -1.04 3.72
CA VAL A 31 4.47 -1.17 3.37
C VAL A 31 5.28 -0.54 4.50
N ASP A 32 6.34 -1.21 4.95
CA ASP A 32 7.17 -0.76 6.07
C ASP A 32 6.36 -0.45 7.35
N ASN A 33 5.39 -1.32 7.67
CA ASN A 33 4.47 -1.16 8.80
C ASN A 33 3.62 0.13 8.76
N SER A 34 3.51 0.78 7.61
CA SER A 34 2.73 2.00 7.40
C SER A 34 1.73 1.81 6.27
N VAL A 35 0.59 2.50 6.32
CA VAL A 35 -0.39 2.46 5.23
C VAL A 35 -0.66 3.86 4.70
N HIS A 36 -0.65 4.01 3.38
CA HIS A 36 -0.88 5.29 2.70
C HIS A 36 -2.32 5.38 2.15
N GLY A 37 -3.06 4.28 2.14
CA GLY A 37 -4.48 4.27 1.74
C GLY A 37 -5.34 3.45 2.69
N CYS A 38 -6.46 4.04 3.11
CA CYS A 38 -7.43 3.47 4.04
C CYS A 38 -8.77 3.24 3.34
N LEU A 39 -9.65 2.37 3.88
CA LEU A 39 -11.03 2.22 3.38
C LEU A 39 -11.87 3.51 3.46
N ASN A 40 -11.40 4.51 4.22
CA ASN A 40 -12.07 5.81 4.33
C ASN A 40 -11.70 6.78 3.19
N CYS A 41 -10.55 6.59 2.52
CA CYS A 41 -10.08 7.45 1.44
C CYS A 41 -9.92 6.73 0.10
N LEU A 42 -9.95 5.40 0.11
CA LEU A 42 -9.85 4.54 -1.07
C LEU A 42 -10.97 3.51 -1.06
N THR A 43 -11.42 3.14 -2.25
CA THR A 43 -12.35 2.04 -2.45
C THR A 43 -11.64 0.69 -2.34
N ARG A 44 -12.40 -0.38 -2.10
CA ARG A 44 -11.86 -1.74 -1.97
C ARG A 44 -11.13 -2.20 -3.24
N THR A 45 -11.59 -1.78 -4.41
CA THR A 45 -10.94 -2.04 -5.70
C THR A 45 -9.58 -1.35 -5.79
N GLN A 46 -9.48 -0.09 -5.38
CA GLN A 46 -8.21 0.65 -5.34
C GLN A 46 -7.21 0.02 -4.37
N LEU A 47 -7.68 -0.44 -3.20
CA LEU A 47 -6.82 -1.18 -2.27
C LEU A 47 -6.31 -2.49 -2.87
N ALA A 48 -7.16 -3.21 -3.62
CA ALA A 48 -6.81 -4.49 -4.24
C ALA A 48 -5.76 -4.37 -5.37
N ILE A 49 -5.77 -3.25 -6.10
CA ILE A 49 -4.72 -2.96 -7.12
C ILE A 49 -3.42 -2.42 -6.50
N GLY A 50 -3.37 -2.23 -5.18
CA GLY A 50 -2.14 -1.82 -4.47
C GLY A 50 -2.01 -0.32 -4.18
N GLU A 51 -3.04 0.50 -4.42
CA GLU A 51 -3.00 1.96 -4.14
C GLU A 51 -2.70 2.29 -2.66
N ALA A 52 -2.95 1.37 -1.74
CA ALA A 52 -2.63 1.54 -0.32
C ALA A 52 -1.12 1.63 -0.04
N ALA A 53 -0.31 1.04 -0.93
CA ALA A 53 1.15 1.01 -0.86
C ALA A 53 1.80 2.19 -1.59
N VAL A 54 1.06 2.86 -2.48
CA VAL A 54 1.57 4.00 -3.26
C VAL A 54 1.72 5.20 -2.33
N ARG A 55 2.97 5.53 -2.01
CA ARG A 55 3.36 6.85 -1.48
C ARG A 55 3.15 7.80 -2.65
N GLY A 56 2.40 8.88 -2.48
CA GLY A 56 1.95 9.76 -3.57
C GLY A 56 3.04 10.53 -4.34
N ASP A 57 4.20 9.93 -4.58
CA ASP A 57 5.19 10.33 -5.56
C ASP A 57 4.66 9.98 -6.95
N GLY A 58 3.82 10.86 -7.46
CA GLY A 58 3.51 10.91 -8.89
C GLY A 58 4.77 11.29 -9.66
N ASN A 59 5.61 10.31 -9.99
CA ASN A 59 6.45 10.39 -11.17
C ASN A 59 6.08 9.23 -12.09
N GLY A 60 5.29 9.57 -13.10
CA GLY A 60 4.73 8.64 -14.07
C GLY A 60 5.82 8.05 -14.95
N GLU A 61 6.36 6.90 -14.56
CA GLU A 61 7.07 6.02 -15.48
C GLU A 61 6.86 4.56 -15.06
N GLN A 62 5.59 4.16 -15.01
CA GLN A 62 5.24 2.77 -15.24
C GLN A 62 5.35 2.53 -16.75
N SER A 63 6.58 2.37 -17.24
CA SER A 63 6.78 1.62 -18.48
C SER A 63 6.48 0.17 -18.11
N PRO A 64 5.37 -0.44 -18.60
CA PRO A 64 5.18 -1.86 -18.44
C PRO A 64 6.21 -2.51 -19.35
N GLN A 65 7.41 -2.74 -18.82
CA GLN A 65 8.34 -3.67 -19.43
C GLN A 65 7.67 -5.04 -19.31
N ARG A 66 6.76 -5.33 -20.26
CA ARG A 66 6.26 -6.68 -20.51
C ARG A 66 7.51 -7.54 -20.51
N PRO A 67 7.61 -8.58 -19.67
CA PRO A 67 8.70 -9.51 -19.81
C PRO A 67 8.62 -10.05 -21.25
N ARG A 68 9.54 -9.59 -22.09
CA ARG A 68 9.70 -10.06 -23.46
C ARG A 68 10.36 -11.43 -23.31
N TRP A 69 9.51 -12.43 -23.11
CA TRP A 69 9.92 -13.81 -23.30
C TRP A 69 10.55 -13.88 -24.70
N PRO A 70 11.75 -14.45 -24.85
CA PRO A 70 12.31 -14.67 -26.16
C PRO A 70 11.45 -15.74 -26.81
N THR A 71 10.59 -15.36 -27.74
CA THR A 71 10.19 -16.28 -28.80
C THR A 71 11.50 -16.62 -29.50
N SER A 72 12.01 -17.81 -29.23
CA SER A 72 13.07 -18.41 -30.04
C SER A 72 12.51 -18.55 -31.44
N ASP A 73 12.74 -17.53 -32.27
CA ASP A 73 12.56 -17.59 -33.71
C ASP A 73 13.63 -18.54 -34.28
N LEU A 74 13.15 -19.69 -34.77
CA LEU A 74 13.59 -20.44 -35.95
C LEU A 74 14.97 -21.13 -35.92
N PRO A 75 15.10 -22.29 -36.60
CA PRO A 75 14.97 -22.45 -38.05
C PRO A 75 13.73 -23.18 -38.55
#